data_AF-A0A6B2ZDZ2-F1
#
_entry.id   AF-A0A6B2ZDZ2-F1
#
_cell.length_a   1.000
_cell.length_b   1.000
_cell.length_c   1.000
_cell.angle_alpha   90.00
_cell.angle_beta   90.00
_cell.angle_gamma   90.00
#
_symmetry.space_group_name_H-M   'P 1'
#
loop_
_entity.id
_entity.type
_entity.pdbx_description
1 polymer ?
#
loop_
_entity_poly.entity_id
_entity_poly.type
_entity_poly.pdbx_seq_one_letter_code
_entity_poly.pdbx_strand_id
1 'polypeptide(L)'
;MTETEVEAAEDQGGRRIAVLGEMLELGDEAVEAHHSVGRMAAEYGVDLVVGVGGDLAKQLALAAGAAGVPEIALVGDNQTAAAYLQSILRPGDTVLVKASRGGQLWQIAQALTGQEITGIISTPKE
;
A
#
# COMPACT_ATOMS: atom_id res chain seq x y z
N MET A 1 -27.13 18.61 12.58
CA MET A 1 -26.40 18.96 11.36
C MET A 1 -24.99 19.28 11.81
N THR A 2 -24.16 18.26 11.96
CA THR A 2 -22.76 18.42 12.37
C THR A 2 -21.94 18.37 11.09
N GLU A 3 -21.57 19.54 10.60
CA GLU A 3 -20.59 19.68 9.52
C GLU A 3 -19.27 19.11 10.06
N THR A 4 -18.84 17.99 9.50
CA THR A 4 -17.51 17.44 9.77
C THR A 4 -16.59 18.10 8.76
N GLU A 5 -15.91 19.17 9.16
CA GLU A 5 -14.82 19.74 8.38
C GLU A 5 -13.68 18.70 8.37
N VAL A 6 -13.44 18.11 7.20
CA VAL A 6 -12.23 17.34 6.95
C VAL A 6 -11.11 18.35 6.74
N GLU A 7 -10.45 18.70 7.83
CA GLU A 7 -9.23 19.51 7.79
C GLU A 7 -8.16 18.67 7.06
N ALA A 8 -7.73 19.14 5.88
CA ALA A 8 -6.63 18.50 5.17
C ALA A 8 -5.39 18.59 6.06
N ALA A 9 -4.87 17.44 6.49
CA ALA A 9 -3.67 17.39 7.31
C ALA A 9 -2.53 18.09 6.56
N GLU A 10 -1.98 19.15 7.14
CA GLU A 10 -0.74 19.76 6.66
C GLU A 10 0.36 18.69 6.55
N ASP A 11 1.25 18.81 5.57
CA ASP A 11 2.40 17.91 5.40
C ASP A 11 3.33 18.05 6.63
N GLN A 12 3.06 17.25 7.66
CA GLN A 12 3.78 17.29 8.93
C GLN A 12 5.14 16.56 8.84
N GLY A 13 5.60 16.23 7.63
CA GLY A 13 6.87 15.53 7.42
C GLY A 13 6.92 14.13 8.03
N GLY A 14 5.75 13.47 8.16
CA GLY A 14 5.68 12.09 8.63
C GLY A 14 6.13 11.09 7.57
N ARG A 15 6.14 9.80 7.93
CA ARG A 15 6.69 8.76 7.06
C ARG A 15 5.81 8.55 5.84
N ARG A 16 6.44 8.28 4.70
CA ARG A 16 5.79 7.82 3.48
C ARG A 16 5.74 6.30 3.49
N ILE A 17 4.54 5.74 3.58
CA ILE A 17 4.30 4.32 3.71
C ILE A 17 3.58 3.83 2.45
N ALA A 18 4.10 2.78 1.81
CA ALA A 18 3.47 2.14 0.65
C ALA A 18 3.02 0.72 1.00
N VAL A 19 1.72 0.47 0.92
CA VAL A 19 1.08 -0.83 1.13
C VAL A 19 0.72 -1.41 -0.23
N LEU A 20 1.51 -2.39 -0.67
CA LEU A 20 1.56 -2.84 -2.06
C LEU A 20 1.22 -4.33 -2.15
N GLY A 21 0.20 -4.64 -2.95
CA GLY A 21 -0.21 -6.01 -3.22
C GLY A 21 0.19 -6.47 -4.62
N GLU A 22 -0.06 -7.74 -4.91
CA GLU A 22 0.36 -8.35 -6.17
C GLU A 22 -0.35 -7.74 -7.39
N MET A 23 0.45 -7.52 -8.43
CA MET A 23 0.00 -7.17 -9.77
C MET A 23 -0.29 -8.46 -10.55
N LEU A 24 -1.58 -8.76 -10.72
CA LEU A 24 -2.06 -9.93 -11.46
C LEU A 24 -2.00 -9.70 -12.97
N GLU A 25 -2.12 -10.79 -13.75
CA GLU A 25 -2.22 -10.76 -15.22
C GLU A 25 -0.95 -10.32 -15.98
N LEU A 26 0.21 -10.34 -15.33
CA LEU A 26 1.49 -9.96 -15.96
C LEU A 26 2.26 -11.12 -16.62
N GLY A 27 1.82 -12.36 -16.44
CA GLY A 27 2.50 -13.54 -17.01
C GLY A 27 3.97 -13.62 -16.60
N ASP A 28 4.84 -13.87 -17.58
CA ASP A 28 6.29 -14.06 -17.37
C ASP A 28 7.00 -12.79 -16.88
N GLU A 29 6.40 -11.61 -17.06
CA GLU A 29 6.96 -10.33 -16.63
C GLU A 29 6.65 -10.01 -15.17
N ALA A 30 5.84 -10.82 -14.49
CA ALA A 30 5.37 -10.55 -13.14
C ALA A 30 6.53 -10.28 -12.17
N VAL A 31 7.57 -11.12 -12.17
CA VAL A 31 8.70 -10.98 -11.24
C VAL A 31 9.41 -9.64 -11.45
N GLU A 32 9.82 -9.33 -12.68
CA GLU A 32 10.56 -8.09 -12.97
C GLU A 32 9.71 -6.84 -12.71
N ALA A 33 8.41 -6.89 -13.02
CA ALA A 33 7.51 -5.78 -12.71
C ALA A 33 7.43 -5.51 -11.20
N HIS A 34 7.33 -6.56 -10.37
CA HIS A 34 7.33 -6.41 -8.91
C HIS A 34 8.66 -5.89 -8.37
N HIS A 35 9.79 -6.36 -8.92
CA HIS A 35 11.11 -5.79 -8.59
C HIS A 35 11.20 -4.31 -8.96
N SER A 36 10.73 -3.94 -10.14
CA SER A 36 10.74 -2.55 -10.63
C SER A 36 9.94 -1.62 -9.72
N VAL A 37 8.73 -2.03 -9.32
CA VAL A 37 7.92 -1.26 -8.35
C VAL A 37 8.63 -1.14 -7.00
N GLY A 38 9.27 -2.21 -6.52
CA GLY A 38 10.06 -2.16 -5.29
C GLY A 38 11.19 -1.14 -5.37
N ARG A 39 11.98 -1.15 -6.45
CA ARG A 39 13.07 -0.17 -6.67
C ARG A 39 12.56 1.26 -6.72
N MET A 40 11.45 1.47 -7.43
CA MET A 40 10.78 2.76 -7.56
C MET A 40 10.31 3.33 -6.20
N ALA A 41 9.95 2.47 -5.24
CA ALA A 41 9.61 2.94 -3.89
C ALA A 41 10.79 3.67 -3.22
N ALA A 42 12.02 3.18 -3.38
CA ALA A 42 13.21 3.86 -2.87
C ALA A 42 13.44 5.20 -3.60
N GLU A 43 13.29 5.23 -4.92
CA GLU A 43 13.46 6.44 -5.74
C GLU A 43 12.49 7.57 -5.34
N TYR A 44 11.28 7.23 -4.90
CA TYR A 44 10.29 8.20 -4.42
C TYR A 44 10.41 8.54 -2.93
N GLY A 45 11.42 8.00 -2.24
CA GLY A 45 11.67 8.26 -0.83
C GLY A 45 10.58 7.67 0.08
N VAL A 46 10.10 6.46 -0.24
CA VAL A 46 9.24 5.70 0.68
C VAL A 46 10.07 5.23 1.87
N ASP A 47 9.57 5.46 3.09
CA ASP A 47 10.23 5.09 4.34
C ASP A 47 9.91 3.64 4.74
N LEU A 48 8.70 3.17 4.40
CA LEU A 48 8.24 1.80 4.69
C LEU A 48 7.45 1.22 3.51
N VAL A 49 7.86 0.03 3.05
CA VAL A 49 7.07 -0.80 2.13
C VAL A 49 6.46 -2.00 2.85
N VAL A 50 5.15 -2.14 2.79
CA VAL A 50 4.40 -3.32 3.28
C VAL A 50 3.91 -4.10 2.07
N GLY A 51 4.56 -5.23 1.76
CA GLY A 51 4.08 -6.20 0.79
C GLY A 51 2.92 -7.02 1.36
N VAL A 52 1.79 -7.08 0.64
CA VAL A 52 0.61 -7.85 1.04
C VAL A 52 0.35 -8.96 0.02
N GLY A 53 0.52 -10.22 0.45
CA GLY A 53 0.27 -11.39 -0.39
C GLY A 53 1.37 -12.44 -0.30
N GLY A 54 1.60 -13.14 -1.41
CA GLY A 54 2.52 -14.27 -1.50
C GLY A 54 3.89 -13.89 -2.05
N ASP A 55 4.42 -14.75 -2.92
CA ASP A 55 5.80 -14.65 -3.38
C ASP A 55 6.07 -13.37 -4.20
N LEU A 56 5.11 -12.88 -4.98
CA LEU A 56 5.32 -11.66 -5.78
C LEU A 56 5.37 -10.41 -4.89
N ALA A 57 4.51 -10.36 -3.85
CA ALA A 57 4.57 -9.30 -2.84
C ALA A 57 5.90 -9.33 -2.07
N LYS A 58 6.41 -10.54 -1.78
CA LYS A 58 7.74 -10.74 -1.18
C LYS A 58 8.86 -10.21 -2.07
N GLN A 59 8.87 -10.54 -3.37
CA GLN A 59 9.89 -10.06 -4.29
C GLN A 59 9.89 -8.52 -4.38
N LEU A 60 8.70 -7.91 -4.40
CA LEU A 60 8.54 -6.45 -4.36
C LEU A 60 9.17 -5.85 -3.10
N ALA A 61 8.80 -6.35 -1.92
CA ALA A 61 9.30 -5.82 -0.65
C ALA A 61 10.83 -5.99 -0.53
N LEU A 62 11.37 -7.14 -0.94
CA LEU A 62 12.81 -7.38 -0.94
C LEU A 62 13.54 -6.44 -1.92
N ALA A 63 12.97 -6.20 -3.10
CA ALA A 63 13.54 -5.26 -4.06
C ALA A 63 13.57 -3.83 -3.54
N ALA A 64 12.54 -3.42 -2.79
CA ALA A 64 12.50 -2.12 -2.12
C ALA A 64 13.61 -1.98 -1.07
N GLY A 65 13.75 -2.98 -0.19
CA GLY A 65 14.82 -2.97 0.81
C GLY A 65 16.22 -2.97 0.19
N ALA A 66 16.42 -3.76 -0.87
CA ALA A 66 17.67 -3.79 -1.62
C ALA A 66 17.99 -2.45 -2.33
N ALA A 67 16.96 -1.70 -2.72
CA ALA A 67 17.11 -0.38 -3.34
C ALA A 67 17.28 0.77 -2.34
N GLY A 68 17.16 0.50 -1.03
CA GLY A 68 17.44 1.48 0.02
C GLY A 68 16.20 1.99 0.78
N VAL A 69 15.03 1.36 0.62
CA VAL A 69 13.91 1.64 1.53
C VAL A 69 14.31 1.23 2.97
N PRO A 70 14.22 2.13 3.96
CA PRO A 70 14.68 1.87 5.32
C PRO A 70 13.99 0.69 6.01
N GLU A 71 12.68 0.56 5.83
CA GLU A 71 11.88 -0.49 6.47
C GLU A 71 11.05 -1.27 5.44
N ILE A 72 11.01 -2.59 5.56
CA ILE A 72 10.15 -3.44 4.75
C ILE A 72 9.42 -4.46 5.63
N ALA A 73 8.18 -4.77 5.26
CA ALA A 73 7.37 -5.80 5.89
C ALA A 73 6.68 -6.65 4.82
N LEU A 74 6.43 -7.92 5.14
CA LEU A 74 5.62 -8.84 4.35
C LEU A 74 4.52 -9.41 5.24
N VAL A 75 3.29 -9.31 4.79
CA VAL A 75 2.10 -9.84 5.47
C VAL A 75 1.27 -10.66 4.48
N GLY A 76 0.60 -11.70 4.98
CA GLY A 76 -0.11 -12.66 4.12
C GLY A 76 -1.45 -12.16 3.58
N ASP A 77 -2.11 -11.24 4.29
CA ASP A 77 -3.47 -10.83 3.98
C ASP A 77 -3.81 -9.41 4.48
N ASN A 78 -4.95 -8.90 4.04
CA ASN A 78 -5.44 -7.54 4.31
C ASN A 78 -5.72 -7.31 5.80
N GLN A 79 -6.20 -8.33 6.52
CA GLN A 79 -6.50 -8.21 7.94
C GLN A 79 -5.22 -8.04 8.75
N THR A 80 -4.22 -8.85 8.46
CA THR A 80 -2.89 -8.78 9.07
C THR A 80 -2.21 -7.47 8.73
N ALA A 81 -2.32 -7.01 7.48
CA ALA A 81 -1.82 -5.70 7.06
C ALA A 81 -2.47 -4.54 7.85
N ALA A 82 -3.80 -4.55 7.99
CA ALA A 82 -4.52 -3.53 8.74
C ALA A 82 -4.11 -3.51 10.22
N ALA A 83 -4.06 -4.68 10.87
CA ALA A 83 -3.63 -4.79 12.26
C ALA A 83 -2.18 -4.31 12.47
N TYR A 84 -1.28 -4.69 11.56
CA TYR A 84 0.10 -4.23 11.58
C TYR A 84 0.17 -2.69 11.47
N LEU A 85 -0.50 -2.10 10.48
CA LEU A 85 -0.53 -0.65 10.28
C LEU A 85 -1.12 0.09 11.48
N GLN A 86 -2.25 -0.37 12.03
CA GLN A 86 -2.85 0.19 13.24
C GLN A 86 -1.87 0.21 14.42
N SER A 87 -0.96 -0.77 14.51
CA SER A 87 0.03 -0.83 15.59
C SER A 87 1.22 0.12 15.43
N ILE A 88 1.51 0.58 14.20
CA ILE A 88 2.74 1.33 13.91
C ILE A 88 2.50 2.75 13.43
N LEU A 89 1.30 3.07 12.93
CA LEU A 89 0.98 4.37 12.36
C LEU A 89 1.02 5.47 13.42
N ARG A 90 1.48 6.64 12.99
CA ARG A 90 1.63 7.84 13.82
C ARG A 90 0.99 9.02 13.12
N PRO A 91 0.54 10.05 13.87
CA PRO A 91 0.11 11.31 13.26
C PRO A 91 1.17 11.85 12.29
N GLY A 92 0.73 12.29 11.11
CA GLY A 92 1.60 12.79 10.04
C GLY A 92 2.06 11.74 9.02
N ASP A 93 1.91 10.44 9.30
CA ASP A 93 2.23 9.41 8.31
C ASP A 93 1.28 9.51 7.10
N THR A 94 1.84 9.34 5.90
CA THR A 94 1.10 9.26 4.64
C THR A 94 1.11 7.82 4.14
N VAL A 95 -0.05 7.24 3.89
CA VAL A 95 -0.20 5.84 3.46
C VAL A 95 -0.77 5.75 2.05
N LEU A 96 0.00 5.21 1.11
CA LEU A 96 -0.48 4.79 -0.20
C LEU A 96 -0.88 3.31 -0.15
N VAL A 97 -2.09 2.98 -0.60
CA VAL A 97 -2.55 1.59 -0.72
C VAL A 97 -2.80 1.27 -2.19
N LYS A 98 -2.12 0.24 -2.73
CA LYS A 98 -2.25 -0.12 -4.15
C LYS A 98 -2.11 -1.63 -4.40
N ALA A 99 -3.05 -2.19 -5.16
CA ALA A 99 -2.95 -3.53 -5.74
C ALA A 99 -3.81 -3.65 -7.01
N SER A 100 -3.85 -4.85 -7.58
CA SER A 100 -4.92 -5.26 -8.50
C SER A 100 -6.28 -5.28 -7.80
N ARG A 101 -7.38 -5.25 -8.58
CA ARG A 101 -8.74 -5.37 -8.03
C ARG A 101 -8.94 -6.69 -7.26
N GLY A 102 -8.29 -7.76 -7.70
CA GLY A 102 -8.37 -9.07 -7.05
C GLY A 102 -7.81 -9.09 -5.63
N GLY A 103 -6.80 -8.26 -5.33
CA GLY A 103 -6.18 -8.20 -4.00
C GLY A 103 -7.00 -7.45 -2.93
N GLN A 104 -8.00 -6.67 -3.36
CA GLN A 104 -8.93 -5.98 -2.47
C GLN A 104 -8.33 -5.08 -1.38
N LEU A 105 -7.12 -4.53 -1.60
CA LEU A 105 -6.42 -3.77 -0.56
C LEU A 105 -7.17 -2.51 -0.08
N TRP A 106 -8.20 -2.05 -0.78
CA TRP A 106 -9.09 -0.99 -0.27
C TRP A 106 -9.72 -1.35 1.09
N GLN A 107 -9.83 -2.64 1.43
CA GLN A 107 -10.24 -3.11 2.77
C GLN A 107 -9.30 -2.63 3.87
N ILE A 108 -8.00 -2.50 3.59
CA ILE A 108 -7.02 -1.96 4.53
C ILE A 108 -7.34 -0.49 4.80
N ALA A 109 -7.57 0.30 3.74
CA ALA A 109 -7.93 1.71 3.90
C ALA A 109 -9.23 1.86 4.71
N GLN A 110 -10.26 1.05 4.43
CA GLN A 110 -11.50 1.04 5.21
C GLN A 110 -11.26 0.73 6.70
N ALA A 111 -10.42 -0.27 6.99
CA ALA A 111 -10.09 -0.64 8.36
C ALA A 111 -9.29 0.45 9.11
N LEU A 112 -8.55 1.29 8.38
CA LEU A 112 -7.78 2.40 8.96
C LEU A 112 -8.61 3.66 9.16
N THR A 113 -9.50 3.99 8.21
CA THR A 113 -10.28 5.24 8.26
C THR A 113 -11.65 5.08 8.89
N GLY A 114 -12.17 3.86 8.99
CA GLY A 114 -13.55 3.59 9.39
C GLY A 114 -14.59 4.09 8.38
N GLN A 115 -14.16 4.53 7.20
CA GLN A 115 -15.06 5.02 6.15
C GLN A 115 -15.55 3.87 5.28
N GLU A 116 -16.84 3.86 4.95
CA GLU A 116 -17.38 2.92 3.96
C GLU A 116 -16.97 3.31 2.54
N ILE A 117 -16.60 2.31 1.73
CA ILE A 117 -16.39 2.50 0.28
C ILE A 117 -17.74 2.42 -0.42
N THR A 118 -18.27 3.56 -0.85
CA THR A 118 -19.61 3.69 -1.45
C THR A 118 -19.68 3.28 -2.93
N GLY A 119 -18.56 2.86 -3.53
CA GLY A 119 -18.53 2.28 -4.87
C GLY A 119 -17.12 2.05 -5.39
N ILE A 120 -16.91 0.99 -6.17
CA ILE A 120 -15.70 0.80 -6.97
C ILE A 120 -16.01 1.33 -8.37
N ILE A 121 -15.49 2.51 -8.70
CA ILE A 121 -15.60 3.07 -10.04
C ILE A 121 -14.67 2.28 -10.95
N SER A 122 -15.22 1.33 -11.72
CA SER A 122 -14.49 0.72 -12.84
C SER A 122 -14.80 1.52 -14.10
N THR A 123 -13.77 1.99 -14.79
CA THR A 123 -13.93 2.42 -16.18
C THR A 123 -14.44 1.22 -16.99
N PRO A 124 -15.48 1.37 -17.83
CA PRO A 124 -15.90 0.30 -18.72
C PRO A 124 -14.70 -0.12 -19.57
N LYS A 125 -14.50 -1.43 -19.72
CA LYS A 125 -13.55 -1.97 -20.70
C LYS A 125 -14.22 -1.87 -22.07
N GLU A 126 -13.68 -1.04 -22.96
CA GLU A 126 -14.08 -1.00 -24.37
C GLU A 126 -13.88 -2.35 -25.06
#